data_AF-A0A8S4CX04-F1
#
_entry.id   AF-A0A8S4CX04-F1
#
_cell.length_a   1.000
_cell.length_b   1.000
_cell.length_c   1.000
_cell.angle_alpha   90.00
_cell.angle_beta   90.00
_cell.angle_gamma   90.00
#
_symmetry.space_group_name_H-M   'P 1'
#
loop_
_entity.id
_entity.type
_entity.pdbx_description
1 polymer ?
#
loop_
_entity_poly.entity_id
_entity_poly.type
_entity_poly.pdbx_seq_one_letter_code
_entity_poly.pdbx_strand_id
1 'polypeptide(L)'
;MAGVQNFRLNNLNINIKNALIVGIIIAKNSPRIFESKKKSGESRGVTSFTIRDSEIDTINVDVWGSDYFVTTFYERFLVGDVVEISSPKICIKSGANENYRPHVTSPFYLSLNEGFSDVCIHSGNEFSHFLPLLHIPTKPSSGYHGLAEILKLPESTSKVYVDLLVVVKSVKPVKTIKTRTGVDMTVRSVEIMDNTTPATLLLDLFDLDSIQRAEEWRPLESVLFVSDALVSWRRGARVQAAARSVLTHQPHAADAEALLLYVRNQAHTS
;
A
#
# COMPACT_ATOMS: atom_id res chain seq x y z
N MET A 1 -30.14 22.84 -4.31
CA MET A 1 -29.04 21.97 -3.81
C MET A 1 -28.72 20.99 -4.92
N ALA A 2 -27.55 21.09 -5.55
CA ALA A 2 -27.13 20.07 -6.50
C ALA A 2 -26.76 18.82 -5.69
N GLY A 3 -27.53 17.75 -5.86
CA GLY A 3 -27.33 16.49 -5.14
C GLY A 3 -25.94 15.91 -5.41
N VAL A 4 -25.40 15.22 -4.42
CA VAL A 4 -24.19 14.42 -4.54
C VAL A 4 -24.44 13.29 -5.54
N GLN A 5 -23.50 13.04 -6.46
CA GLN A 5 -23.65 12.03 -7.53
C GLN A 5 -22.57 10.96 -7.45
N ASN A 6 -22.95 9.69 -7.59
CA ASN A 6 -22.03 8.55 -7.59
C ASN A 6 -21.20 8.49 -8.87
N PHE A 7 -19.88 8.37 -8.74
CA PHE A 7 -18.95 8.20 -9.85
C PHE A 7 -18.03 7.00 -9.63
N ARG A 8 -17.86 6.21 -10.70
CA ARG A 8 -16.82 5.19 -10.82
C ARG A 8 -15.49 5.85 -11.17
N LEU A 9 -14.38 5.24 -10.77
CA LEU A 9 -13.04 5.79 -10.97
C LEU A 9 -12.70 6.01 -12.45
N ASN A 10 -13.16 5.13 -13.34
CA ASN A 10 -12.96 5.24 -14.78
C ASN A 10 -13.79 6.34 -15.47
N ASN A 11 -14.80 6.90 -14.79
CA ASN A 11 -15.67 7.95 -15.31
C ASN A 11 -15.32 9.35 -14.76
N LEU A 12 -14.23 9.46 -14.00
CA LEU A 12 -13.80 10.73 -13.43
C LEU A 12 -13.25 11.69 -14.48
N ASN A 13 -13.49 12.98 -14.27
CA ASN A 13 -12.84 14.07 -14.98
C ASN A 13 -12.83 15.33 -14.10
N ILE A 14 -11.99 16.31 -14.46
CA ILE A 14 -11.75 17.52 -13.66
C ILE A 14 -12.95 18.48 -13.55
N ASN A 15 -13.98 18.31 -14.39
CA ASN A 15 -15.15 19.19 -14.38
C ASN A 15 -16.25 18.70 -13.44
N ILE A 16 -16.14 17.48 -12.91
CA ILE A 16 -17.09 16.93 -11.96
C ILE A 16 -17.00 17.70 -10.65
N LYS A 17 -18.16 18.11 -10.14
CA LYS A 17 -18.33 18.73 -8.82
C LYS A 17 -19.25 17.83 -7.99
N ASN A 18 -19.08 17.86 -6.67
CA ASN A 18 -19.91 17.09 -5.71
C ASN A 18 -19.94 15.57 -6.02
N ALA A 19 -18.80 15.01 -6.40
CA ALA A 19 -18.68 13.57 -6.60
C ALA A 19 -18.81 12.81 -5.28
N LEU A 20 -19.43 11.63 -5.36
CA LEU A 20 -19.36 10.57 -4.37
C LEU A 20 -18.68 9.37 -5.01
N ILE A 21 -17.60 8.92 -4.41
CA ILE A 21 -16.78 7.82 -4.91
C ILE A 21 -16.75 6.76 -3.83
N VAL A 22 -17.03 5.52 -4.19
CA VAL A 22 -16.96 4.37 -3.29
C VAL A 22 -15.84 3.45 -3.74
N GLY A 23 -14.96 3.09 -2.83
CA GLY A 23 -13.83 2.22 -3.14
C GLY A 23 -13.20 1.61 -1.89
N ILE A 24 -12.49 0.51 -2.06
CA ILE A 24 -11.76 -0.16 -0.99
C ILE A 24 -10.33 0.36 -0.90
N ILE A 25 -9.87 0.62 0.32
CA ILE A 25 -8.50 1.05 0.58
C ILE A 25 -7.57 -0.16 0.38
N ILE A 26 -6.61 -0.04 -0.53
CA ILE A 26 -5.64 -1.11 -0.85
C ILE A 26 -4.20 -0.79 -0.37
N ALA A 27 -3.92 0.49 -0.10
CA ALA A 27 -2.63 0.94 0.44
C ALA A 27 -2.80 2.25 1.20
N LYS A 28 -1.95 2.50 2.19
CA LYS A 28 -1.90 3.71 3.01
C LYS A 28 -0.44 4.12 3.25
N ASN A 29 -0.25 5.40 3.55
CA ASN A 29 1.03 5.97 3.94
C ASN A 29 0.89 6.77 5.23
N SER A 30 1.78 6.52 6.20
CA SER A 30 1.89 7.32 7.43
C SER A 30 1.82 8.84 7.19
N PRO A 31 1.15 9.59 8.09
CA PRO A 31 1.11 11.04 8.07
C PRO A 31 2.49 11.68 8.00
N ARG A 32 2.58 12.76 7.22
CA ARG A 32 3.72 13.67 7.21
C ARG A 32 3.29 15.02 7.76
N ILE A 33 3.86 15.39 8.90
CA ILE A 33 3.59 16.66 9.57
C ILE A 33 4.72 17.66 9.26
N PHE A 34 4.34 18.90 8.97
CA PHE A 34 5.25 19.98 8.64
C PHE A 34 4.70 21.33 9.10
N GLU A 35 5.57 22.31 9.32
CA GLU A 35 5.14 23.66 9.71
C GLU A 35 4.46 24.40 8.55
N SER A 36 3.39 25.12 8.86
CA SER A 36 2.64 25.92 7.90
C SER A 36 3.46 27.11 7.42
N LYS A 37 3.67 27.20 6.10
CA LYS A 37 4.29 28.37 5.47
C LYS A 37 3.46 29.65 5.61
N LYS A 38 2.16 29.54 5.88
CA LYS A 38 1.23 30.68 5.93
C LYS A 38 1.14 31.33 7.31
N LYS A 39 1.34 30.55 8.37
CA LYS A 39 1.21 30.99 9.76
C LYS A 39 2.24 30.28 10.63
N SER A 40 3.15 31.06 11.21
CA SER A 40 4.13 30.58 12.18
C SER A 40 3.42 29.95 13.38
N GLY A 41 3.80 28.73 13.75
CA GLY A 41 3.24 28.00 14.89
C GLY A 41 2.04 27.08 14.59
N GLU A 42 1.55 27.03 13.35
CA GLU A 42 0.51 26.06 12.94
C GLU A 42 1.16 24.87 12.21
N SER A 43 0.91 23.64 12.66
CA SER A 43 1.32 22.43 11.94
C SER A 43 0.26 21.99 10.94
N ARG A 44 0.70 21.57 9.76
CA ARG A 44 -0.13 20.98 8.71
C ARG A 44 0.33 19.56 8.44
N GLY A 45 -0.61 18.70 8.09
CA GLY A 45 -0.37 17.31 7.79
C GLY A 45 -0.80 16.95 6.37
N VAL A 46 -0.19 15.90 5.85
CA VAL A 46 -0.73 15.13 4.73
C VAL A 46 -0.59 13.64 5.01
N THR A 47 -1.65 12.88 4.79
CA THR A 47 -1.59 11.42 4.63
C THR A 47 -2.12 11.07 3.23
N SER A 48 -1.78 9.90 2.74
CA SER A 48 -2.28 9.43 1.45
C SER A 48 -2.67 7.97 1.54
N PHE A 49 -3.64 7.60 0.72
CA PHE A 49 -4.06 6.22 0.55
C PHE A 49 -4.46 5.98 -0.90
N THR A 50 -4.56 4.71 -1.27
CA THR A 50 -4.95 4.28 -2.61
C THR A 50 -6.24 3.50 -2.48
N ILE A 51 -7.21 3.83 -3.32
CA ILE A 51 -8.47 3.07 -3.41
C ILE A 51 -8.59 2.36 -4.75
N ARG A 52 -9.42 1.32 -4.74
CA ARG A 52 -9.84 0.55 -5.89
C ARG A 52 -11.36 0.41 -5.91
N ASP A 53 -11.99 0.50 -7.08
CA ASP A 53 -13.43 0.25 -7.24
C ASP A 53 -13.78 -0.87 -8.23
N SER A 54 -12.79 -1.35 -9.01
CA SER A 54 -12.90 -2.47 -9.96
C SER A 54 -11.60 -3.28 -9.97
N GLU A 55 -11.52 -4.37 -10.73
CA GLU A 55 -10.29 -5.17 -10.84
C GLU A 55 -9.09 -4.35 -11.36
N ILE A 56 -9.36 -3.35 -12.21
CA ILE A 56 -8.33 -2.58 -12.92
C ILE A 56 -8.23 -1.12 -12.44
N ASP A 57 -9.31 -0.55 -11.91
CA ASP A 57 -9.39 0.88 -11.66
C ASP A 57 -8.90 1.24 -10.25
N THR A 58 -7.85 2.03 -10.19
CA THR A 58 -7.20 2.47 -8.95
C THR A 58 -6.90 3.97 -9.00
N ILE A 59 -6.97 4.64 -7.85
CA ILE A 59 -6.65 6.07 -7.74
C ILE A 59 -5.97 6.37 -6.41
N ASN A 60 -5.06 7.35 -6.42
CA ASN A 60 -4.44 7.88 -5.21
C ASN A 60 -5.29 9.00 -4.62
N VAL A 61 -5.32 9.06 -3.30
CA VAL A 61 -6.07 10.04 -2.50
C VAL A 61 -5.12 10.70 -1.52
N ASP A 62 -5.03 12.03 -1.56
CA ASP A 62 -4.24 12.85 -0.63
C ASP A 62 -5.20 13.58 0.32
N VAL A 63 -4.96 13.46 1.63
CA VAL A 63 -5.78 14.06 2.69
C VAL A 63 -4.98 15.15 3.39
N TRP A 64 -5.47 16.38 3.31
CA TRP A 64 -4.81 17.58 3.84
C TRP A 64 -5.60 18.18 5.00
N GLY A 65 -4.90 18.54 6.07
CA GLY A 65 -5.53 19.16 7.23
C GLY A 65 -4.52 19.60 8.29
N SER A 66 -5.03 19.87 9.48
CA SER A 66 -4.25 19.99 10.71
C SER A 66 -3.56 18.66 11.05
N ASP A 67 -2.51 18.73 11.88
CA ASP A 67 -1.85 17.53 12.40
C ASP A 67 -2.85 16.57 13.07
N TYR A 68 -3.67 17.11 13.98
CA TYR A 68 -4.72 16.36 14.67
C TYR A 68 -5.66 15.65 13.68
N PHE A 69 -6.19 16.37 12.70
CA PHE A 69 -7.11 15.80 11.71
C PHE A 69 -6.48 14.66 10.92
N VAL A 70 -5.26 14.85 10.40
CA VAL A 70 -4.58 13.87 9.55
C VAL A 70 -4.17 12.63 10.35
N THR A 71 -3.70 12.81 11.58
CA THR A 71 -3.32 11.71 12.47
C THR A 71 -4.55 10.88 12.85
N THR A 72 -5.64 11.53 13.29
CA THR A 72 -6.91 10.83 13.59
C THR A 72 -7.52 10.18 12.36
N PHE A 73 -7.45 10.80 11.18
CA PHE A 73 -7.89 10.20 9.92
C PHE A 73 -7.12 8.90 9.65
N TYR A 74 -5.80 8.93 9.77
CA TYR A 74 -4.95 7.78 9.49
C TYR A 74 -5.23 6.61 10.44
N GLU A 75 -5.51 6.88 11.72
CA GLU A 75 -5.85 5.85 12.72
C GLU A 75 -7.26 5.28 12.52
N ARG A 76 -8.19 6.08 11.97
CA ARG A 76 -9.60 5.69 11.81
C ARG A 76 -9.85 4.67 10.68
N PHE A 77 -9.11 4.78 9.58
CA PHE A 77 -9.33 3.95 8.39
C PHE A 77 -8.21 2.94 8.23
N LEU A 78 -8.51 1.72 7.82
CA LEU A 78 -7.54 0.64 7.59
C LEU A 78 -7.50 0.21 6.13
N VAL A 79 -6.40 -0.40 5.69
CA VAL A 79 -6.40 -1.15 4.43
C VAL A 79 -7.42 -2.30 4.56
N GLY A 80 -8.35 -2.39 3.60
CA GLY A 80 -9.50 -3.29 3.69
C GLY A 80 -10.84 -2.58 3.90
N ASP A 81 -10.82 -1.34 4.41
CA ASP A 81 -12.06 -0.57 4.57
C ASP A 81 -12.60 -0.13 3.22
N VAL A 82 -13.90 -0.30 3.04
CA VAL A 82 -14.65 0.32 1.93
C VAL A 82 -15.09 1.69 2.41
N VAL A 83 -14.70 2.72 1.67
CA VAL A 83 -14.97 4.12 2.03
C VAL A 83 -15.80 4.82 0.98
N GLU A 84 -16.66 5.72 1.46
CA GLU A 84 -17.36 6.71 0.66
C GLU A 84 -16.62 8.05 0.77
N ILE A 85 -16.22 8.61 -0.36
CA ILE A 85 -15.53 9.89 -0.44
C ILE A 85 -16.47 10.91 -1.07
N SER A 86 -16.85 11.92 -0.28
CA SER A 86 -17.77 12.98 -0.68
C SER A 86 -17.03 14.28 -0.97
N SER A 87 -17.43 14.94 -2.06
CA SER A 87 -16.89 16.24 -2.51
C SER A 87 -15.36 16.27 -2.60
N PRO A 88 -14.70 15.28 -3.22
CA PRO A 88 -13.26 15.34 -3.45
C PRO A 88 -12.93 16.40 -4.50
N LYS A 89 -11.76 17.03 -4.38
CA LYS A 89 -11.19 17.78 -5.49
C LYS A 89 -10.46 16.82 -6.43
N ILE A 90 -10.93 16.69 -7.67
CA ILE A 90 -10.29 15.86 -8.69
C ILE A 90 -9.16 16.65 -9.37
N CYS A 91 -7.95 16.11 -9.32
CA CYS A 91 -6.74 16.77 -9.82
C CYS A 91 -6.04 15.89 -10.86
N ILE A 92 -5.35 16.51 -11.83
CA ILE A 92 -4.52 15.81 -12.82
C ILE A 92 -3.20 15.41 -12.16
N LYS A 93 -2.73 14.17 -12.41
CA LYS A 93 -1.40 13.74 -11.97
C LYS A 93 -0.32 14.64 -12.57
N SER A 94 0.62 15.07 -11.73
CA SER A 94 1.85 15.72 -12.15
C SER A 94 3.02 14.79 -11.86
N GLY A 95 3.94 14.64 -12.82
CA GLY A 95 5.06 13.68 -12.74
C GLY A 95 6.03 13.89 -11.57
N ALA A 96 5.99 15.05 -10.90
CA ALA A 96 6.90 15.38 -9.80
C ALA A 96 6.77 14.45 -8.56
N ASN A 97 5.59 13.85 -8.35
CA ASN A 97 5.26 13.15 -7.11
C ASN A 97 5.01 11.63 -7.31
N GLU A 98 5.38 11.05 -8.44
CA GLU A 98 5.16 9.62 -8.71
C GLU A 98 6.08 8.69 -7.91
N ASN A 99 7.23 9.18 -7.46
CA ASN A 99 8.22 8.39 -6.73
C ASN A 99 7.82 8.02 -5.29
N TYR A 100 6.75 8.61 -4.76
CA TYR A 100 6.37 8.49 -3.34
C TYR A 100 4.94 8.01 -3.13
N ARG A 101 4.31 7.46 -4.16
CA ARG A 101 2.95 6.93 -4.10
C ARG A 101 2.82 5.68 -4.98
N PRO A 102 1.86 4.79 -4.70
CA PRO A 102 1.60 3.66 -5.58
C PRO A 102 1.33 4.09 -7.02
N HIS A 103 1.80 3.28 -7.96
CA HIS A 103 1.38 3.40 -9.34
C HIS A 103 -0.08 2.98 -9.45
N VAL A 104 -0.91 3.81 -10.10
CA VAL A 104 -2.36 3.61 -10.22
C VAL A 104 -2.82 3.92 -11.62
N THR A 105 -3.93 3.30 -12.04
CA THR A 105 -4.43 3.37 -13.43
C THR A 105 -5.10 4.70 -13.77
N SER A 106 -5.75 5.37 -12.81
CA SER A 106 -6.39 6.66 -13.08
C SER A 106 -5.37 7.74 -13.49
N PRO A 107 -5.65 8.59 -14.49
CA PRO A 107 -4.81 9.76 -14.80
C PRO A 107 -4.99 10.90 -13.77
N PHE A 108 -5.91 10.74 -12.83
CA PHE A 108 -6.23 11.71 -11.79
C PHE A 108 -5.74 11.26 -10.41
N TYR A 109 -5.82 12.16 -9.45
CA TYR A 109 -5.77 11.86 -8.02
C TYR A 109 -6.84 12.70 -7.29
N LEU A 110 -7.29 12.24 -6.14
CA LEU A 110 -8.24 12.96 -5.31
C LEU A 110 -7.49 13.75 -4.23
N SER A 111 -7.85 15.03 -4.06
CA SER A 111 -7.36 15.86 -2.96
C SER A 111 -8.52 16.18 -2.03
N LEU A 112 -8.43 15.65 -0.81
CA LEU A 112 -9.40 15.85 0.26
C LEU A 112 -8.85 16.91 1.20
N ASN A 113 -9.69 17.87 1.58
CA ASN A 113 -9.31 18.95 2.47
C ASN A 113 -10.24 18.95 3.70
N GLU A 114 -9.65 19.05 4.88
CA GLU A 114 -10.35 19.23 6.15
C GLU A 114 -11.42 20.34 6.03
N GLY A 115 -12.66 20.01 6.38
CA GLY A 115 -13.82 20.91 6.34
C GLY A 115 -14.49 21.06 4.97
N PHE A 116 -13.96 20.47 3.89
CA PHE A 116 -14.53 20.57 2.55
C PHE A 116 -14.90 19.21 1.94
N SER A 117 -14.09 18.20 2.20
CA SER A 117 -14.32 16.83 1.75
C SER A 117 -14.60 15.96 2.96
N ASP A 118 -15.38 14.90 2.77
CA ASP A 118 -15.69 13.95 3.82
C ASP A 118 -15.36 12.52 3.38
N VAL A 119 -14.98 11.69 4.35
CA VAL A 119 -14.75 10.25 4.16
C VAL A 119 -15.43 9.52 5.29
N CYS A 120 -16.25 8.54 4.96
CA CYS A 120 -16.87 7.65 5.92
C CYS A 120 -16.76 6.19 5.48
N ILE A 121 -16.91 5.27 6.44
CA ILE A 121 -16.99 3.85 6.14
C ILE A 121 -18.31 3.60 5.39
N HIS A 122 -18.23 2.93 4.25
CA HIS A 122 -19.39 2.53 3.47
C HIS A 122 -20.22 1.52 4.27
N SER A 123 -21.48 1.86 4.53
CA SER A 123 -22.42 1.02 5.30
C SER A 123 -23.43 0.28 4.42
N GLY A 124 -23.29 0.37 3.09
CA GLY A 124 -24.20 -0.25 2.13
C GLY A 124 -23.98 -1.76 1.96
N ASN A 125 -24.99 -2.43 1.38
CA ASN A 125 -24.97 -3.86 1.11
C ASN A 125 -23.94 -4.30 0.05
N GLU A 126 -23.38 -3.34 -0.70
CA GLU A 126 -22.40 -3.58 -1.76
C GLU A 126 -20.98 -3.83 -1.25
N PHE A 127 -20.75 -3.73 0.07
CA PHE A 127 -19.47 -4.01 0.71
C PHE A 127 -18.82 -5.33 0.25
N SER A 128 -19.64 -6.38 0.12
CA SER A 128 -19.18 -7.71 -0.29
C SER A 128 -18.57 -7.76 -1.69
N HIS A 129 -18.94 -6.85 -2.60
CA HIS A 129 -18.37 -6.77 -3.95
C HIS A 129 -16.94 -6.22 -3.96
N PHE A 130 -16.55 -5.46 -2.92
CA PHE A 130 -15.23 -4.86 -2.85
C PHE A 130 -14.18 -5.78 -2.19
N LEU A 131 -14.58 -6.68 -1.28
CA LEU A 131 -13.64 -7.55 -0.57
C LEU A 131 -12.74 -8.39 -1.50
N PRO A 132 -13.25 -9.03 -2.57
CA PRO A 132 -12.39 -9.78 -3.49
C PRO A 132 -11.31 -8.91 -4.15
N LEU A 133 -11.52 -7.61 -4.26
CA LEU A 133 -10.58 -6.68 -4.89
C LEU A 133 -9.29 -6.49 -4.08
N LEU A 134 -9.27 -6.82 -2.79
CA LEU A 134 -8.06 -6.82 -1.95
C LEU A 134 -7.05 -7.89 -2.38
N HIS A 135 -7.53 -8.96 -3.00
CA HIS A 135 -6.73 -10.09 -3.43
C HIS A 135 -6.25 -9.95 -4.87
N ILE A 136 -6.52 -8.82 -5.52
CA ILE A 136 -6.06 -8.58 -6.90
C ILE A 136 -4.76 -7.77 -6.83
N PRO A 137 -3.64 -8.25 -7.40
CA PRO A 137 -2.43 -7.44 -7.54
C PRO A 137 -2.68 -6.13 -8.28
N THR A 138 -1.93 -5.06 -7.97
CA THR A 138 -1.98 -3.78 -8.71
C THR A 138 -1.16 -3.80 -9.99
N LYS A 139 -0.35 -4.84 -10.19
CA LYS A 139 0.50 -5.08 -11.35
C LYS A 139 0.32 -6.51 -11.84
N PRO A 140 0.54 -6.80 -13.14
CA PRO A 140 0.39 -8.15 -13.67
C PRO A 140 1.35 -9.14 -13.03
N SER A 141 0.92 -10.40 -12.88
CA SER A 141 1.75 -11.46 -12.29
C SER A 141 2.94 -11.86 -13.16
N SER A 142 2.96 -11.54 -14.45
CA SER A 142 4.08 -11.88 -15.34
C SER A 142 5.34 -11.02 -15.15
N GLY A 143 5.34 -10.05 -14.22
CA GLY A 143 6.42 -9.06 -14.05
C GLY A 143 7.17 -9.12 -12.72
N TYR A 144 6.89 -10.10 -11.84
CA TYR A 144 7.61 -10.22 -10.57
C TYR A 144 9.00 -10.83 -10.74
N HIS A 145 9.89 -10.50 -9.82
CA HIS A 145 11.28 -10.95 -9.77
C HIS A 145 11.41 -12.09 -8.76
N GLY A 146 12.14 -13.13 -9.13
CA GLY A 146 12.50 -14.20 -8.20
C GLY A 146 13.54 -13.74 -7.17
N LEU A 147 13.51 -14.30 -5.97
CA LEU A 147 14.51 -14.04 -4.93
C LEU A 147 15.94 -14.37 -5.40
N ALA A 148 16.10 -15.38 -6.26
CA ALA A 148 17.38 -15.71 -6.87
C ALA A 148 17.97 -14.58 -7.72
N GLU A 149 17.12 -13.79 -8.38
CA GLU A 149 17.54 -12.65 -9.19
C GLU A 149 17.92 -11.47 -8.30
N ILE A 150 17.11 -11.20 -7.27
CA ILE A 150 17.37 -10.12 -6.30
C ILE A 150 18.70 -10.34 -5.58
N LEU A 151 19.01 -11.57 -5.20
CA LEU A 151 20.29 -11.94 -4.56
C LEU A 151 21.50 -11.72 -5.47
N LYS A 152 21.31 -11.70 -6.80
CA LYS A 152 22.37 -11.44 -7.79
C LYS A 152 22.52 -9.97 -8.13
N LEU A 153 21.56 -9.11 -7.72
CA LEU A 153 21.64 -7.68 -8.00
C LEU A 153 22.88 -7.08 -7.31
N PRO A 154 23.69 -6.30 -8.04
CA PRO A 154 24.85 -5.65 -7.46
C PRO A 154 24.41 -4.63 -6.42
N GLU A 155 25.24 -4.42 -5.40
CA GLU A 155 25.03 -3.31 -4.48
C GLU A 155 24.98 -2.00 -5.27
N SER A 156 23.88 -1.26 -5.12
CA SER A 156 23.67 -0.01 -5.83
C SER A 156 23.35 1.12 -4.86
N THR A 157 23.81 2.32 -5.20
CA THR A 157 23.38 3.57 -4.56
C THR A 157 22.06 4.09 -5.14
N SER A 158 21.66 3.63 -6.33
CA SER A 158 20.36 3.93 -6.92
C SER A 158 19.26 3.13 -6.25
N LYS A 159 18.05 3.70 -6.20
CA LYS A 159 16.88 2.98 -5.70
C LYS A 159 16.45 1.95 -6.73
N VAL A 160 16.45 0.68 -6.34
CA VAL A 160 15.97 -0.43 -7.18
C VAL A 160 14.65 -0.91 -6.61
N TYR A 161 13.60 -0.89 -7.43
CA TYR A 161 12.27 -1.35 -7.09
C TYR A 161 11.97 -2.64 -7.83
N VAL A 162 11.45 -3.63 -7.12
CA VAL A 162 11.11 -4.95 -7.65
C VAL A 162 9.69 -5.33 -7.25
N ASP A 163 9.00 -6.04 -8.13
CA ASP A 163 7.72 -6.67 -7.81
C ASP A 163 8.00 -8.11 -7.37
N LEU A 164 7.32 -8.60 -6.33
CA LEU A 164 7.58 -9.90 -5.70
C LEU A 164 6.32 -10.73 -5.60
N LEU A 165 6.45 -12.05 -5.79
CA LEU A 165 5.45 -13.05 -5.39
C LEU A 165 6.14 -14.06 -4.48
N VAL A 166 5.78 -14.07 -3.20
CA VAL A 166 6.54 -14.79 -2.16
C VAL A 166 5.63 -15.43 -1.12
N VAL A 167 6.12 -16.50 -0.49
CA VAL A 167 5.50 -17.12 0.68
C VAL A 167 6.14 -16.58 1.95
N VAL A 168 5.31 -16.30 2.95
CA VAL A 168 5.77 -15.95 4.29
C VAL A 168 6.33 -17.19 4.96
N LYS A 169 7.64 -17.20 5.23
CA LYS A 169 8.29 -18.29 5.96
C LYS A 169 8.21 -18.09 7.47
N SER A 170 8.41 -16.86 7.95
CA SER A 170 8.17 -16.53 9.36
C SER A 170 7.96 -15.02 9.54
N VAL A 171 7.20 -14.65 10.57
CA VAL A 171 6.98 -13.26 10.95
C VAL A 171 7.80 -12.96 12.20
N LYS A 172 8.73 -12.01 12.14
CA LYS A 172 9.56 -11.66 13.31
C LYS A 172 8.79 -10.72 14.25
N PRO A 173 9.15 -10.66 15.54
CA PRO A 173 8.59 -9.68 16.47
C PRO A 173 8.85 -8.25 16.03
N VAL A 174 7.94 -7.35 16.40
CA VAL A 174 8.08 -5.91 16.19
C VAL A 174 9.28 -5.38 16.99
N LYS A 175 10.06 -4.47 16.39
CA LYS A 175 11.23 -3.85 17.02
C LYS A 175 11.21 -2.34 16.81
N THR A 176 11.76 -1.61 17.77
CA THR A 176 12.08 -0.19 17.62
C THR A 176 13.53 -0.05 17.19
N ILE A 177 13.77 0.69 16.10
CA ILE A 177 15.11 1.02 15.61
C ILE A 177 15.30 2.53 15.61
N LYS A 178 16.53 2.99 15.80
CA LYS A 178 16.89 4.39 15.62
C LYS A 178 17.30 4.65 14.18
N THR A 179 16.63 5.62 13.55
CA THR A 179 17.02 6.14 12.24
C THR A 179 18.36 6.88 12.33
N ARG A 180 18.97 7.19 11.17
CA ARG A 180 20.23 7.96 11.12
C ARG A 180 20.10 9.36 11.75
N THR A 181 18.90 9.92 11.77
CA THR A 181 18.59 11.22 12.40
C THR A 181 18.26 11.10 13.88
N GLY A 182 18.38 9.91 14.48
CA GLY A 182 18.12 9.66 15.90
C GLY A 182 16.64 9.48 16.27
N VAL A 183 15.74 9.53 15.28
CA VAL A 183 14.30 9.32 15.48
C VAL A 183 14.01 7.83 15.62
N ASP A 184 13.25 7.45 16.64
CA ASP A 184 12.77 6.09 16.84
C ASP A 184 11.74 5.73 15.77
N MET A 185 11.87 4.54 15.19
CA MET A 185 10.99 4.01 14.15
C MET A 185 10.68 2.55 14.43
N THR A 186 9.41 2.19 14.33
CA THR A 186 8.96 0.81 14.48
C THR A 186 9.17 0.05 13.17
N VAL A 187 9.65 -1.20 13.27
CA VAL A 187 9.84 -2.08 12.13
C VAL A 187 9.40 -3.50 12.47
N ARG A 188 8.79 -4.18 11.51
CA ARG A 188 8.57 -5.62 11.54
C ARG A 188 9.18 -6.26 10.31
N SER A 189 10.07 -7.23 10.51
CA SER A 189 10.66 -7.99 9.41
C SER A 189 9.89 -9.29 9.20
N VAL A 190 9.63 -9.63 7.95
CA VAL A 190 9.02 -10.89 7.53
C VAL A 190 10.04 -11.66 6.69
N GLU A 191 10.33 -12.89 7.11
CA GLU A 191 11.17 -13.80 6.33
C GLU A 191 10.33 -14.36 5.20
N ILE A 192 10.76 -14.12 3.97
CA ILE A 192 10.06 -14.47 2.74
C ILE A 192 10.89 -15.47 1.93
N MET A 193 10.21 -16.36 1.22
CA MET A 193 10.81 -17.37 0.35
C MET A 193 10.00 -17.52 -0.94
N ASP A 194 10.63 -18.09 -1.97
CA ASP A 194 9.98 -18.49 -3.21
C ASP A 194 10.55 -19.83 -3.72
N ASN A 195 10.19 -20.22 -4.95
CA ASN A 195 10.67 -21.44 -5.59
C ASN A 195 11.93 -21.25 -6.44
N THR A 196 12.52 -20.05 -6.48
CA THR A 196 13.67 -19.74 -7.36
C THR A 196 15.01 -20.01 -6.68
N THR A 197 15.04 -20.07 -5.35
CA THR A 197 16.24 -20.33 -4.54
C THR A 197 15.87 -20.91 -3.18
N PRO A 198 16.72 -21.75 -2.56
CA PRO A 198 16.53 -22.18 -1.17
C PRO A 198 16.78 -21.03 -0.16
N ALA A 199 17.41 -19.93 -0.58
CA ALA A 199 17.69 -18.80 0.28
C ALA A 199 16.43 -17.97 0.56
N THR A 200 16.40 -17.33 1.73
CA THR A 200 15.32 -16.45 2.15
C THR A 200 15.77 -14.99 2.19
N LEU A 201 14.84 -14.07 1.98
CA LEU A 201 15.06 -12.64 2.19
C LEU A 201 14.22 -12.11 3.35
N LEU A 202 14.61 -10.97 3.88
CA LEU A 202 13.81 -10.23 4.85
C LEU A 202 13.10 -9.08 4.14
N LEU A 203 11.77 -9.06 4.26
CA LEU A 203 10.90 -7.95 3.91
C LEU A 203 10.67 -7.08 5.15
N ASP A 204 11.18 -5.86 5.14
CA ASP A 204 10.99 -4.90 6.22
C ASP A 204 9.73 -4.04 6.00
N LEU A 205 8.87 -4.00 7.01
CA LEU A 205 7.65 -3.19 7.08
C LEU A 205 7.85 -2.09 8.12
N PHE A 206 7.63 -0.85 7.73
CA PHE A 206 7.80 0.33 8.58
C PHE A 206 6.50 1.06 8.88
N ASP A 207 5.51 0.90 8.01
CA ASP A 207 4.20 1.51 8.17
C ASP A 207 3.36 0.72 9.18
N LEU A 208 2.66 1.42 10.08
CA LEU A 208 1.92 0.80 11.18
C LEU A 208 0.82 -0.15 10.66
N ASP A 209 0.12 0.20 9.59
CA ASP A 209 -0.93 -0.62 9.00
C ASP A 209 -0.34 -1.93 8.47
N SER A 210 0.79 -1.85 7.75
CA SER A 210 1.50 -3.04 7.26
C SER A 210 2.04 -3.91 8.39
N ILE A 211 2.55 -3.31 9.47
CA ILE A 211 3.05 -4.02 10.65
C ILE A 211 1.94 -4.80 11.36
N GLN A 212 0.75 -4.20 11.48
CA GLN A 212 -0.43 -4.82 12.08
C GLN A 212 -0.99 -5.93 11.18
N ARG A 213 -1.14 -5.69 9.88
CA ARG A 213 -1.57 -6.71 8.91
C ARG A 213 -0.69 -7.96 8.91
N ALA A 214 0.61 -7.79 9.15
CA ALA A 214 1.54 -8.90 9.24
C ALA A 214 1.32 -9.83 10.46
N GLU A 215 0.48 -9.46 11.43
CA GLU A 215 0.08 -10.33 12.54
C GLU A 215 -0.79 -11.50 12.08
N GLU A 216 -1.57 -11.29 11.03
CA GLU A 216 -2.47 -12.31 10.49
C GLU A 216 -1.77 -13.25 9.50
N TRP A 217 -0.52 -12.95 9.12
CA TRP A 217 0.23 -13.75 8.15
C TRP A 217 0.75 -15.03 8.78
N ARG A 218 0.19 -16.14 8.30
CA ARG A 218 0.53 -17.49 8.73
C ARG A 218 1.77 -18.03 7.98
N PRO A 219 2.80 -18.47 8.70
CA PRO A 219 3.97 -19.14 8.11
C PRO A 219 3.58 -20.30 7.19
N LEU A 220 4.22 -20.38 6.02
CA LEU A 220 4.06 -21.40 4.99
C LEU A 220 2.63 -21.51 4.40
N GLU A 221 1.73 -20.60 4.77
CA GLU A 221 0.34 -20.54 4.28
C GLU A 221 0.02 -19.20 3.61
N SER A 222 0.66 -18.12 4.04
CA SER A 222 0.43 -16.79 3.49
C SER A 222 1.30 -16.52 2.28
N VAL A 223 0.65 -16.24 1.15
CA VAL A 223 1.28 -15.73 -0.07
C VAL A 223 1.10 -14.22 -0.12
N LEU A 224 2.16 -13.51 -0.51
CA LEU A 224 2.16 -12.06 -0.70
C LEU A 224 2.57 -11.74 -2.13
N PHE A 225 1.82 -10.85 -2.76
CA PHE A 225 2.33 -10.07 -3.88
C PHE A 225 2.70 -8.67 -3.36
N VAL A 226 3.95 -8.25 -3.57
CA VAL A 226 4.45 -6.95 -3.13
C VAL A 226 4.88 -6.17 -4.36
N SER A 227 4.11 -5.15 -4.72
CA SER A 227 4.47 -4.26 -5.83
C SER A 227 5.49 -3.23 -5.35
N ASP A 228 6.44 -2.86 -6.21
CA ASP A 228 7.43 -1.81 -5.99
C ASP A 228 8.13 -1.91 -4.61
N ALA A 229 8.57 -3.11 -4.21
CA ALA A 229 9.39 -3.30 -3.02
C ALA A 229 10.79 -2.71 -3.27
N LEU A 230 11.33 -1.96 -2.31
CA LEU A 230 12.66 -1.36 -2.42
C LEU A 230 13.74 -2.36 -2.00
N VAL A 231 14.69 -2.65 -2.88
CA VAL A 231 15.87 -3.45 -2.54
C VAL A 231 16.86 -2.60 -1.72
N SER A 232 17.40 -3.18 -0.65
CA SER A 232 18.36 -2.55 0.25
C SER A 232 19.49 -3.50 0.61
N TRP A 233 20.74 -3.04 0.53
CA TRP A 233 21.95 -3.82 0.83
C TRP A 233 22.63 -3.46 2.16
N ARG A 234 22.01 -2.62 2.99
CA ARG A 234 22.65 -2.06 4.20
C ARG A 234 23.20 -3.10 5.19
N ARG A 235 22.66 -4.32 5.19
CA ARG A 235 23.07 -5.45 6.04
C ARG A 235 22.86 -6.78 5.31
N GLY A 236 23.42 -6.85 4.09
CA GLY A 236 23.06 -7.88 3.11
C GLY A 236 21.78 -7.52 2.34
N ALA A 237 21.48 -8.30 1.31
CA ALA A 237 20.29 -8.10 0.49
C ALA A 237 19.01 -8.25 1.33
N ARG A 238 18.15 -7.23 1.27
CA ARG A 238 16.84 -7.17 1.91
C ARG A 238 15.88 -6.44 0.97
N VAL A 239 14.59 -6.61 1.20
CA VAL A 239 13.55 -5.84 0.52
C VAL A 239 12.72 -5.06 1.55
N GLN A 240 12.17 -3.93 1.16
CA GLN A 240 11.44 -3.04 2.05
C GLN A 240 10.13 -2.60 1.40
N ALA A 241 9.04 -2.64 2.16
CA ALA A 241 7.81 -1.97 1.77
C ALA A 241 8.04 -0.45 1.87
N ALA A 242 8.02 0.24 0.73
CA ALA A 242 8.20 1.68 0.62
C ALA A 242 6.85 2.38 0.41
N ALA A 243 6.84 3.72 0.42
CA ALA A 243 5.62 4.53 0.27
C ALA A 243 4.86 4.33 -1.07
N ARG A 244 5.50 3.70 -2.05
CA ARG A 244 4.90 3.32 -3.33
C ARG A 244 4.51 1.84 -3.42
N SER A 245 4.84 1.06 -2.41
CA SER A 245 4.56 -0.37 -2.41
C SER A 245 3.10 -0.65 -2.10
N VAL A 246 2.55 -1.69 -2.70
CA VAL A 246 1.23 -2.23 -2.37
C VAL A 246 1.42 -3.69 -1.99
N LEU A 247 0.87 -4.06 -0.83
CA LEU A 247 0.95 -5.42 -0.30
C LEU A 247 -0.39 -6.10 -0.49
N THR A 248 -0.47 -7.03 -1.43
CA THR A 248 -1.63 -7.89 -1.68
C THR A 248 -1.41 -9.22 -0.97
N HIS A 249 -2.25 -9.52 0.02
CA HIS A 249 -2.21 -10.79 0.74
C HIS A 249 -3.17 -11.78 0.09
N GLN A 250 -2.74 -13.04 -0.02
CA GLN A 250 -3.46 -14.10 -0.75
C GLN A 250 -3.90 -13.65 -2.15
N PRO A 251 -2.96 -13.27 -3.03
CA PRO A 251 -3.31 -12.83 -4.37
C PRO A 251 -4.05 -13.94 -5.14
N HIS A 252 -5.19 -13.60 -5.74
CA HIS A 252 -5.95 -14.48 -6.62
C HIS A 252 -5.25 -14.60 -7.98
N ALA A 253 -4.20 -15.40 -8.04
CA ALA A 253 -3.41 -15.66 -9.24
C ALA A 253 -2.93 -17.11 -9.27
N ALA A 254 -2.91 -17.73 -10.45
CA ALA A 254 -2.46 -19.11 -10.63
C ALA A 254 -1.02 -19.33 -10.13
N ASP A 255 -0.13 -18.34 -10.35
CA ASP A 255 1.25 -18.39 -9.87
C ASP A 255 1.34 -18.44 -8.34
N ALA A 256 0.40 -17.79 -7.64
CA ALA A 256 0.35 -17.79 -6.17
C ALA A 256 -0.04 -19.16 -5.62
N GLU A 257 -1.03 -19.81 -6.23
CA GLU A 257 -1.45 -21.16 -5.89
C GLU A 257 -0.33 -22.17 -6.18
N ALA A 258 0.31 -22.06 -7.34
CA ALA A 258 1.43 -22.92 -7.73
C ALA A 258 2.60 -22.78 -6.75
N LEU A 259 2.94 -21.55 -6.33
CA LEU A 259 3.99 -21.29 -5.35
C LEU A 259 3.67 -21.91 -3.99
N LEU A 260 2.43 -21.77 -3.52
CA LEU A 260 2.00 -22.34 -2.25
C LEU A 260 2.04 -23.88 -2.26
N LEU A 261 1.60 -24.50 -3.36
CA LEU A 261 1.68 -25.95 -3.55
C LEU A 261 3.13 -26.45 -3.53
N TYR A 262 4.04 -25.74 -4.21
CA TYR A 262 5.46 -26.06 -4.18
C TYR A 262 6.02 -26.06 -2.76
N VAL A 263 5.75 -25.01 -1.98
CA VAL A 263 6.25 -24.90 -0.59
C VAL A 263 5.66 -26.00 0.30
N ARG A 264 4.37 -26.30 0.17
CA ARG A 264 3.72 -27.40 0.93
C ARG A 264 4.37 -28.75 0.63
N ASN A 265 4.64 -29.05 -0.64
CA ASN A 265 5.27 -30.30 -1.03
C ASN A 265 6.68 -30.45 -0.42
N GLN A 266 7.45 -29.37 -0.33
CA GLN A 266 8.76 -29.39 0.32
C GLN A 266 8.68 -29.61 1.84
N ALA A 267 7.67 -29.02 2.49
CA ALA A 267 7.45 -29.19 3.92
C ALA A 267 7.05 -30.62 4.30
N HIS A 268 6.40 -31.37 3.41
CA HIS A 268 6.05 -32.78 3.63
C HIS A 268 7.20 -33.77 3.36
N THR A 269 8.25 -33.34 2.67
CA THR A 269 9.44 -34.15 2.38
C THR A 269 10.61 -33.91 3.35
N SER A 270 10.43 -33.03 4.34
CA SER A 270 11.43 -32.66 5.36
C SER A 270 11.03 -33.21 6.72
#